data_AF-A0A3M1FZQ6-F1
#
_entry.id   AF-A0A3M1FZQ6-F1
#
_cell.length_a   1.000
_cell.length_b   1.000
_cell.length_c   1.000
_cell.angle_alpha   90.00
_cell.angle_beta   90.00
_cell.angle_gamma   90.00
#
_symmetry.space_group_name_H-M   'P 1'
#
loop_
_entity.id
_entity.type
_entity.pdbx_description
1 polymer ?
#
loop_
_entity_poly.entity_id
_entity_poly.type
_entity_poly.pdbx_seq_one_letter_code
_entity_poly.pdbx_strand_id
1 'polypeptide(L)' 'MGRGDRKTKRGKIFRGTYGKYRPRKKKKKSQ' A
#
# COMPACT_ATOMS: atom_id res chain seq x y z
N MET A 1 4.13 -9.07 -8.66
CA MET A 1 4.80 -8.49 -7.47
C MET A 1 4.67 -9.43 -6.28
N GLY A 2 5.79 -9.92 -5.75
CA GLY A 2 5.84 -10.89 -4.66
C GLY A 2 5.53 -10.29 -3.28
N ARG A 3 5.45 -11.16 -2.25
CA ARG A 3 5.17 -10.77 -0.86
C ARG A 3 6.32 -10.00 -0.18
N GLY A 4 7.55 -10.13 -0.67
CA GLY A 4 8.73 -9.45 -0.12
C GLY A 4 8.88 -7.99 -0.54
N ASP A 5 8.18 -7.55 -1.59
CA ASP A 5 8.41 -6.23 -2.18
C ASP A 5 7.69 -5.11 -1.41
N ARG A 6 8.48 -4.29 -0.72
CA ARG A 6 8.02 -3.19 0.14
C ARG A 6 7.34 -2.05 -0.62
N LYS A 7 7.60 -1.89 -1.93
CA LYS A 7 7.07 -0.80 -2.76
C LYS A 7 5.75 -1.18 -3.45
N THR A 8 5.10 -2.24 -2.98
CA THR A 8 3.89 -2.77 -3.62
C THR A 8 2.75 -2.88 -2.63
N LYS A 9 1.51 -2.84 -3.13
CA LYS A 9 0.33 -3.05 -2.27
C LYS A 9 0.38 -4.42 -1.60
N ARG A 10 0.77 -5.47 -2.35
CA ARG A 10 0.81 -6.86 -1.84
C ARG A 10 1.87 -7.06 -0.77
N GLY A 11 3.09 -6.55 -0.94
CA GLY A 11 4.11 -6.66 0.10
C GLY A 11 3.80 -5.81 1.33
N LYS A 12 3.13 -4.66 1.18
CA LYS A 12 2.63 -3.89 2.33
C LYS A 12 1.49 -4.59 3.07
N ILE A 13 0.60 -5.32 2.37
CA ILE A 13 -0.42 -6.17 3.00
C ILE A 13 0.25 -7.27 3.83
N PHE A 14 1.19 -8.01 3.23
CA PHE A 14 1.87 -9.12 3.89
C PHE A 14 2.64 -8.67 5.15
N ARG A 15 3.34 -7.53 5.08
CA ARG A 15 4.06 -6.97 6.24
C ARG A 15 3.16 -6.23 7.23
N GLY A 16 1.87 -6.04 6.96
CA GLY A 16 0.96 -5.27 7.82
C GLY A 16 1.21 -3.75 7.85
N THR A 17 2.06 -3.21 6.98
CA THR A 17 2.44 -1.78 7.00
C THR A 17 1.62 -0.94 6.02
N TYR A 18 1.68 0.38 6.13
CA TYR A 18 0.99 1.34 5.25
C TYR A 18 1.98 2.23 4.48
N GLY A 19 1.48 3.01 3.53
CA GLY A 19 2.22 4.10 2.85
C GLY A 19 1.66 4.37 1.46
N LYS A 20 2.45 5.01 0.58
CA LYS A 20 2.00 5.44 -0.77
C LYS A 20 1.19 4.37 -1.52
N TYR A 21 1.67 3.13 -1.52
CA TYR A 21 1.07 2.00 -2.25
C TYR A 21 -0.02 1.23 -1.48
N ARG A 22 -0.17 1.46 -0.17
CA ARG A 22 -1.26 0.92 0.68
C ARG A 22 -1.69 2.00 1.68
N PRO A 23 -2.47 3.00 1.24
CA PRO A 23 -2.92 4.09 2.11
C PRO A 23 -4.02 3.60 3.08
N ARG A 24 -4.11 4.20 4.28
CA ARG A 24 -5.13 3.86 5.29
C ARG A 24 -6.52 4.33 4.88
N LYS A 25 -6.61 5.55 4.37
CA LYS A 25 -7.83 6.16 3.85
C LYS A 25 -7.64 6.31 2.34
N LYS A 26 -8.71 6.08 1.57
CA LYS A 26 -8.70 6.45 0.15
C LYS A 26 -8.41 7.95 0.08
N LYS A 27 -7.38 8.35 -0.66
CA LYS A 27 -7.18 9.79 -0.92
C LYS A 27 -8.46 10.28 -1.59
N LYS A 28 -9.11 11.28 -0.99
CA LYS A 28 -10.18 12.01 -1.68
C LYS A 28 -9.53 12.55 -2.95
N LYS A 29 -10.00 12.10 -4.12
CA LYS A 29 -9.66 12.80 -5.34
C LYS A 29 -10.33 14.16 -5.20
N SER A 30 -9.54 15.22 -5.06
CA SER A 30 -10.05 16.54 -5.39
C SER A 30 -10.38 16.45 -6.88
N GLN A 31 -11.67 16.48 -7.21
CA GLN A 31 -12.07 16.85 -8.56
C GLN A 31 -11.78 18.34 -8.76
#